data_AF-A0A7Y4MIE8-F1
#
_entry.id   AF-A0A7Y4MIE8-F1
#
_cell.length_a   1.000
_cell.length_b   1.000
_cell.length_c   1.000
_cell.angle_alpha   90.00
_cell.angle_beta   90.00
_cell.angle_gamma   90.00
#
_symmetry.space_group_name_H-M   'P 1'
#
loop_
_entity.id
_entity.type
_entity.pdbx_description
1 polymer ?
#
loop_
_entity_poly.entity_id
_entity_poly.type
_entity_poly.pdbx_seq_one_letter_code
_entity_poly.pdbx_strand_id
1 'polypeptide(L)'
;MSWVVARQAELVAALHTEVLDEAAAHAASRPGGTVGAGLGFTLTAEELVPLLNLSGRAAHRLLGQSLTLVEDLPKTLQCLGAGMLTPRQAQIILDEALTIPAEALPAFEE
;
A
#
# COMPACT_ATOMS: atom_id res chain seq x y z
N MET A 1 -19.69 2.27 0.80
CA MET A 1 -18.92 0.99 0.77
C MET A 1 -17.53 1.23 1.37
N SER A 2 -17.45 1.66 2.63
CA SER A 2 -16.19 2.00 3.32
C SER A 2 -15.33 0.75 3.60
N TRP A 3 -15.97 -0.34 4.03
CA TRP A 3 -15.30 -1.62 4.26
C TRP A 3 -14.58 -2.19 3.03
N VAL A 4 -15.15 -2.04 1.83
CA VAL A 4 -14.53 -2.55 0.59
C VAL A 4 -13.18 -1.89 0.34
N VAL A 5 -13.07 -0.59 0.62
CA VAL A 5 -11.81 0.16 0.44
C VAL A 5 -10.76 -0.30 1.45
N ALA A 6 -11.16 -0.50 2.71
CA ALA A 6 -10.26 -1.07 3.72
C ALA A 6 -9.77 -2.47 3.32
N ARG A 7 -10.70 -3.34 2.91
CA ARG A 7 -10.35 -4.69 2.48
C ARG A 7 -9.46 -4.72 1.23
N GLN A 8 -9.68 -3.80 0.30
CA GLN A 8 -8.82 -3.66 -0.88
C GLN A 8 -7.40 -3.24 -0.49
N ALA A 9 -7.25 -2.29 0.45
CA ALA A 9 -5.94 -1.88 0.92
C ALA A 9 -5.16 -3.05 1.55
N GLU A 10 -5.81 -3.84 2.41
CA GLU A 10 -5.23 -5.06 3.00
C GLU A 10 -4.77 -6.07 1.93
N LEU A 11 -5.62 -6.33 0.93
CA LEU A 11 -5.30 -7.30 -0.13
C LEU A 11 -4.16 -6.82 -1.03
N VAL A 12 -4.10 -5.53 -1.33
CA VAL A 12 -3.01 -4.93 -2.11
C VAL A 12 -1.69 -4.98 -1.33
N ALA A 13 -1.70 -4.70 -0.02
CA ALA A 13 -0.52 -4.82 0.82
C ALA A 13 -0.05 -6.28 0.95
N ALA A 14 -0.98 -7.22 1.12
CA ALA A 14 -0.64 -8.65 1.14
C ALA A 14 -0.02 -9.12 -0.19
N LEU A 15 -0.58 -8.69 -1.33
CA LEU A 15 0.02 -8.97 -2.64
C LEU A 15 1.44 -8.39 -2.74
N HIS A 16 1.68 -7.19 -2.21
CA HIS A 16 3.01 -6.60 -2.22
C HIS A 16 4.03 -7.47 -1.48
N THR A 17 3.67 -7.98 -0.30
CA THR A 17 4.53 -8.91 0.46
C THR A 17 4.83 -10.19 -0.31
N GLU A 18 3.82 -10.81 -0.93
CA GLU A 18 4.02 -12.02 -1.74
C GLU A 18 4.94 -11.76 -2.94
N VAL A 19 4.76 -10.64 -3.64
CA VAL A 19 5.63 -10.25 -4.77
C VAL A 19 7.07 -9.99 -4.28
N LEU A 20 7.25 -9.39 -3.11
CA LEU A 20 8.58 -9.20 -2.53
C LEU A 20 9.26 -10.53 -2.19
N ASP A 21 8.52 -11.47 -1.60
CA ASP A 21 9.04 -12.79 -1.24
C ASP A 21 9.41 -13.61 -2.48
N GLU A 22 8.57 -13.61 -3.52
CA GLU A 22 8.87 -14.25 -4.80
C GLU A 22 10.08 -13.60 -5.49
N ALA A 23 10.14 -12.27 -5.51
CA ALA A 23 11.29 -11.55 -6.08
C ALA A 23 12.58 -11.86 -5.32
N ALA A 24 12.52 -11.95 -3.99
CA ALA A 24 13.66 -12.27 -3.14
C ALA A 24 14.13 -13.72 -3.37
N ALA A 25 13.21 -14.68 -3.44
CA ALA A 25 13.52 -16.07 -3.78
C ALA A 25 14.17 -16.18 -5.17
N HIS A 26 13.65 -15.42 -6.13
CA HIS A 26 14.20 -15.37 -7.49
C HIS A 26 15.59 -14.72 -7.55
N ALA A 27 15.83 -13.67 -6.78
CA ALA A 27 17.14 -13.04 -6.65
C ALA A 27 18.16 -14.00 -6.01
N ALA A 28 17.77 -14.71 -4.95
CA ALA A 28 18.62 -15.69 -4.26
C ALA A 28 19.05 -16.85 -5.16
N SER A 29 18.23 -17.23 -6.14
CA SER A 29 18.58 -18.25 -7.14
C SER A 29 19.69 -17.83 -8.11
N ARG A 30 20.05 -16.53 -8.16
CA ARG A 30 21.08 -16.00 -9.05
C ARG A 30 22.33 -15.58 -8.28
N PRO A 31 23.54 -15.86 -8.81
CA PRO A 31 24.77 -15.33 -8.22
C PRO A 31 24.76 -13.80 -8.22
N GLY A 32 24.82 -13.19 -7.03
CA GLY A 32 24.87 -11.72 -6.86
C GLY A 32 23.53 -10.98 -7.02
N GLY A 33 22.40 -11.69 -7.04
CA GLY A 33 21.08 -11.06 -7.13
C GLY A 33 20.63 -10.44 -5.81
N THR A 34 20.27 -9.15 -5.82
CA THR A 34 19.57 -8.48 -4.70
C THR A 34 18.33 -7.78 -5.22
N VAL A 35 17.21 -7.86 -4.49
CA VAL A 35 16.02 -7.05 -4.77
C VAL A 35 16.20 -5.69 -4.11
N GLY A 36 16.25 -4.62 -4.92
CA GLY A 36 16.20 -3.26 -4.37
C GLY A 36 14.79 -2.92 -3.89
N ALA A 37 14.66 -2.14 -2.81
CA ALA A 37 13.36 -1.76 -2.23
C ALA A 37 12.39 -1.15 -3.27
N GLY A 38 12.90 -0.31 -4.19
CA GLY A 38 12.09 0.27 -5.26
C GLY A 38 11.62 -0.72 -6.34
N LEU A 39 12.32 -1.83 -6.52
CA LEU A 39 11.98 -2.84 -7.53
C LEU A 39 10.72 -3.61 -7.14
N GLY A 40 10.57 -3.97 -5.86
CA GLY A 40 9.37 -4.63 -5.37
C GLY A 40 8.10 -3.82 -5.60
N PHE A 41 8.14 -2.52 -5.28
CA PHE A 41 7.01 -1.62 -5.51
C PHE A 41 6.62 -1.53 -6.99
N THR A 42 7.61 -1.47 -7.88
CA THR A 42 7.39 -1.37 -9.33
C THR A 42 6.77 -2.67 -9.87
N LEU A 43 7.29 -3.83 -9.46
CA LEU A 43 6.74 -5.13 -9.84
C LEU A 43 5.29 -5.30 -9.40
N THR A 44 4.99 -4.99 -8.13
CA THR A 44 3.61 -5.09 -7.63
C THR A 44 2.67 -4.14 -8.39
N ALA A 45 3.12 -2.92 -8.70
CA ALA A 45 2.30 -1.99 -9.48
C ALA A 45 2.04 -2.50 -10.91
N GLU A 46 3.02 -3.16 -11.54
CA GLU A 46 2.87 -3.79 -12.86
C GLU A 46 1.90 -4.96 -12.84
N GLU A 47 1.85 -5.75 -11.76
CA GLU A 47 0.86 -6.82 -11.57
C GLU A 47 -0.57 -6.26 -11.36
N LEU A 48 -0.71 -5.13 -10.66
CA LEU A 48 -2.02 -4.51 -10.41
C LEU A 48 -2.68 -3.95 -11.68
N VAL A 49 -1.91 -3.50 -12.67
CA VAL A 49 -2.41 -2.93 -13.93
C VAL A 49 -3.36 -3.89 -14.65
N PRO A 50 -2.97 -5.12 -15.03
CA PRO A 50 -3.85 -6.06 -15.70
C PRO A 50 -4.90 -6.66 -14.76
N LEU A 51 -4.58 -6.91 -13.49
CA LEU A 51 -5.51 -7.55 -12.54
C LEU A 51 -6.76 -6.71 -12.27
N LEU A 52 -6.59 -5.39 -12.20
CA LEU A 52 -7.66 -4.45 -11.84
C LEU A 52 -8.08 -3.54 -13.00
N ASN A 53 -7.53 -3.75 -14.20
CA ASN A 53 -7.75 -2.92 -15.38
C ASN A 53 -7.49 -1.42 -15.10
N LEU A 54 -6.32 -1.13 -14.52
CA LEU A 54 -5.90 0.21 -14.12
C LEU A 54 -4.85 0.79 -15.06
N SER A 55 -4.72 2.12 -15.10
CA SER A 55 -3.51 2.73 -15.68
C SER A 55 -2.31 2.53 -14.75
N GLY A 56 -1.09 2.55 -15.28
CA GLY A 56 0.13 2.44 -14.45
C GLY A 56 0.21 3.50 -13.34
N ARG A 57 -0.24 4.74 -13.60
CA ARG A 57 -0.32 5.78 -12.56
C ARG A 57 -1.35 5.44 -11.49
N ALA A 58 -2.50 4.89 -11.87
CA ALA A 58 -3.55 4.49 -10.94
C ALA A 58 -3.11 3.29 -10.09
N ALA A 59 -2.37 2.34 -10.66
CA ALA A 59 -1.80 1.21 -9.93
C ALA A 59 -0.76 1.64 -8.88
N HIS A 60 0.22 2.48 -9.27
CA HIS A 60 1.19 3.04 -8.31
C HIS A 60 0.52 3.82 -7.19
N ARG A 61 -0.49 4.64 -7.52
CA ARG A 61 -1.24 5.40 -6.52
C ARG A 61 -1.99 4.46 -5.58
N LEU A 62 -2.70 3.47 -6.11
CA LEU A 62 -3.42 2.49 -5.29
C LEU A 62 -2.46 1.74 -4.36
N LEU A 63 -1.32 1.26 -4.87
CA LEU A 63 -0.32 0.55 -4.08
C LEU A 63 0.21 1.43 -2.96
N GLY A 64 0.71 2.64 -3.27
CA GLY A 64 1.22 3.56 -2.25
C GLY A 64 0.19 3.89 -1.18
N GLN A 65 -1.05 4.20 -1.58
CA GLN A 65 -2.13 4.49 -0.63
C GLN A 65 -2.47 3.27 0.26
N SER A 66 -2.45 2.08 -0.32
CA SER A 66 -2.75 0.84 0.42
C SER A 66 -1.66 0.52 1.44
N LEU A 67 -0.39 0.68 1.07
CA LEU A 67 0.73 0.47 1.99
C LEU A 67 0.71 1.48 3.13
N THR A 68 0.53 2.78 2.84
CA THR A 68 0.39 3.80 3.88
C THR A 68 -0.78 3.51 4.83
N LEU A 69 -1.94 3.07 4.33
CA LEU A 69 -3.06 2.70 5.20
C LEU A 69 -2.75 1.52 6.13
N VAL A 70 -1.97 0.54 5.66
CA VAL A 70 -1.69 -0.70 6.39
C VAL A 70 -0.52 -0.54 7.36
N GLU A 71 0.53 0.16 6.94
CA GLU A 71 1.80 0.27 7.67
C GLU A 71 1.81 1.50 8.58
N ASP A 72 1.33 2.62 8.06
CA ASP A 72 1.50 3.94 8.69
C ASP A 72 0.24 4.44 9.41
N LEU A 73 -0.95 4.07 8.91
CA LEU A 73 -2.24 4.59 9.38
C LEU A 73 -3.25 3.49 9.81
N PRO A 74 -2.85 2.55 10.70
CA PRO A 74 -3.69 1.41 11.06
C PRO A 74 -5.01 1.79 11.76
N LYS A 75 -5.07 2.90 12.52
CA LYS A 75 -6.33 3.34 13.16
C LYS A 75 -7.30 3.87 12.11
N THR A 76 -6.81 4.62 11.11
CA THR A 76 -7.60 5.09 9.98
C THR A 76 -8.16 3.91 9.19
N LEU A 77 -7.35 2.88 8.92
CA LEU A 77 -7.80 1.66 8.25
C LEU A 77 -8.90 0.94 9.03
N GLN A 78 -8.74 0.78 10.36
CA GLN A 78 -9.78 0.18 11.22
C GLN A 78 -11.09 0.98 11.20
N CYS A 79 -11.02 2.30 11.34
CA CYS A 79 -12.18 3.18 11.30
C CYS A 79 -12.88 3.15 9.93
N LEU A 80 -12.13 3.04 8.83
CA LEU A 80 -12.67 2.86 7.48
C LEU A 80 -13.36 1.49 7.35
N GLY A 81 -12.73 0.42 7.85
CA GLY A 81 -13.29 -0.94 7.88
C GLY A 81 -14.59 -1.05 8.68
N ALA A 82 -14.66 -0.36 9.82
CA ALA A 82 -15.85 -0.27 10.66
C ALA A 82 -16.94 0.67 10.10
N GLY A 83 -16.64 1.43 9.04
CA GLY A 83 -17.54 2.43 8.48
C GLY A 83 -17.73 3.69 9.32
N MET A 84 -16.86 3.90 10.31
CA MET A 84 -16.77 5.15 11.08
C MET A 84 -16.20 6.29 10.23
N LEU A 85 -15.38 5.95 9.23
CA LEU A 85 -14.90 6.88 8.20
C LEU A 85 -15.46 6.52 6.83
N THR A 86 -15.79 7.55 6.06
CA THR A 86 -16.03 7.41 4.63
C THR A 86 -14.70 7.31 3.86
N PRO A 87 -14.67 6.70 2.66
CA PRO A 87 -13.46 6.68 1.82
C PRO A 87 -12.88 8.07 1.55
N ARG A 88 -13.75 9.09 1.45
CA ARG A 88 -13.30 10.47 1.26
C ARG A 88 -12.59 11.03 2.49
N GLN A 89 -13.07 10.75 3.70
CA GLN A 89 -12.42 11.17 4.93
C GLN A 89 -11.07 10.46 5.12
N ALA A 90 -11.02 9.14 4.88
CA ALA A 90 -9.77 8.40 4.91
C ALA A 90 -8.75 8.94 3.89
N GLN A 91 -9.20 9.34 2.70
CA GLN A 91 -8.32 9.97 1.70
C GLN A 91 -7.74 11.31 2.20
N ILE A 92 -8.54 12.14 2.87
CA ILE A 92 -8.04 13.43 3.43
C ILE A 92 -6.98 13.16 4.50
N ILE A 93 -7.22 12.20 5.39
CA ILE A 93 -6.27 11.83 6.44
C ILE A 93 -4.97 11.32 5.82
N LEU A 94 -5.06 10.48 4.79
CA LEU A 94 -3.89 9.98 4.07
C LEU A 94 -3.13 11.10 3.35
N ASP A 95 -3.83 12.02 2.68
CA ASP A 95 -3.21 13.15 2.00
C ASP A 95 -2.47 14.05 3.00
N GLU A 96 -3.05 14.27 4.20
CA GLU A 96 -2.42 15.04 5.28
C GLU A 96 -1.24 14.29 5.91
N ALA A 97 -1.33 12.98 6.10
CA ALA A 97 -0.21 12.18 6.61
C ALA A 97 1.03 12.26 5.69
N LEU A 98 0.83 12.46 4.39
CA LEU A 98 1.92 12.61 3.44
C LEU A 98 2.55 14.02 3.41
N THR A 99 1.99 15.00 4.12
CA THR A 99 2.57 16.35 4.23
C THR A 99 3.44 16.53 5.45
N ILE A 100 3.35 15.64 6.44
CA ILE A 100 4.14 15.71 7.67
C ILE A 100 5.48 14.98 7.51
N PRO A 101 6.51 15.37 8.29
CA PRO A 101 7.79 14.64 8.31
C PRO A 101 7.61 13.19 8.75
N ALA A 102 8.43 12.28 8.20
CA ALA A 102 8.35 10.85 8.50
C ALA A 102 8.51 10.54 10.00
N GLU A 103 9.29 11.35 10.72
CA GLU A 103 9.47 11.25 12.16
C GLU A 103 8.21 11.59 12.98
N ALA A 104 7.29 12.39 12.43
CA ALA A 104 6.04 12.80 13.09
C ALA A 104 4.87 11.85 12.81
N LEU A 105 5.02 10.99 11.79
CA LEU A 105 3.99 10.12 11.28
C LEU A 105 3.49 9.06 12.28
N PRO A 106 4.34 8.43 13.12
CA PRO A 106 3.85 7.52 14.16
C PRO A 106 2.93 8.18 15.20
N ALA A 107 3.11 9.47 15.47
CA ALA A 107 2.30 10.23 16.42
C ALA A 107 1.02 10.81 15.78
N PHE A 108 0.87 10.70 14.46
CA PHE A 108 -0.23 11.33 13.72
C PHE A 108 -1.61 10.76 14.09
N GLU A 109 -1.67 9.48 14.44
CA GLU A 109 -2.91 8.81 14.83
C GLU A 109 -3.13 8.71 16.35
N GLU A 110 -2.24 9.23 17.20
CA GLU A 110 -2.41 9.24 18.67
C GLU A 110 -3.54 10.17 19.14
#